data_AF-A0A947A1W3-F1
#
_entry.id   AF-A0A947A1W3-F1
#
_cell.length_a   1.000
_cell.length_b   1.000
_cell.length_c   1.000
_cell.angle_alpha   90.00
_cell.angle_beta   90.00
_cell.angle_gamma   90.00
#
_symmetry.space_group_name_H-M   'P 1'
#
loop_
_entity.id
_entity.type
_entity.pdbx_description
1 polymer ?
#
loop_
_entity_poly.entity_id
_entity_poly.type
_entity_poly.pdbx_seq_one_letter_code
_entity_poly.pdbx_strand_id
1 'polypeptide(L)' 'WFKKDASKLGPYEAAAIAAVLPNPREYRANPASNFIQRRKNWIVRQMQNYGKFILE' A
#
# COMPACT_ATOMS: atom_id res chain seq x y z
N TRP A 1 -9.91 -5.13 4.56
CA TRP A 1 -8.81 -4.17 4.81
C TRP A 1 -9.36 -2.77 4.94
N PHE A 2 -9.86 -2.16 3.86
CA PHE A 2 -10.36 -0.78 3.90
C PHE A 2 -11.85 -0.61 3.49
N LYS A 3 -12.52 -1.68 3.05
CA LYS A 3 -13.95 -1.66 2.63
C LYS A 3 -14.28 -0.53 1.63
N LYS A 4 -13.35 -0.25 0.72
CA LYS A 4 -13.45 0.75 -0.34
C LYS A 4 -13.20 0.08 -1.68
N ASP A 5 -13.83 0.61 -2.72
CA ASP A 5 -13.51 0.24 -4.09
C ASP A 5 -12.06 0.58 -4.42
N ALA A 6 -11.43 -0.20 -5.31
CA ALA A 6 -10.03 -0.01 -5.67
C ALA A 6 -9.73 1.41 -6.19
N SER A 7 -10.67 2.00 -6.93
CA SER A 7 -10.59 3.38 -7.46
C SER A 7 -10.65 4.47 -6.38
N LYS A 8 -11.13 4.13 -5.17
CA LYS A 8 -11.27 5.05 -4.03
C LYS A 8 -10.17 4.89 -2.97
N LEU A 9 -9.21 4.00 -3.20
CA LEU A 9 -8.10 3.79 -2.27
C LEU A 9 -7.13 4.98 -2.33
N GLY A 10 -6.82 5.54 -1.17
CA GLY A 10 -5.78 6.55 -1.06
C GLY A 10 -4.37 5.96 -1.24
N PRO A 11 -3.34 6.79 -1.49
CA PRO A 11 -1.96 6.33 -1.67
C PRO A 11 -1.44 5.46 -0.52
N TYR A 12 -1.78 5.82 0.72
CA TYR A 12 -1.38 5.05 1.90
C TYR A 12 -2.08 3.70 1.99
N GLU A 13 -3.36 3.60 1.62
CA GLU A 13 -4.13 2.36 1.66
C GLU A 13 -3.65 1.39 0.57
N ALA A 14 -3.43 1.92 -0.64
CA ALA A 14 -2.82 1.20 -1.76
C ALA A 14 -1.42 0.70 -1.39
N ALA A 15 -0.56 1.56 -0.82
CA ALA A 15 0.77 1.17 -0.36
C ALA A 15 0.73 0.11 0.75
N ALA A 16 -0.28 0.14 1.61
CA ALA A 16 -0.47 -0.86 2.65
C ALA A 16 -0.80 -2.24 2.02
N ILE A 17 -1.71 -2.29 1.04
CA ILE A 17 -2.01 -3.51 0.29
C ILE A 17 -0.78 -4.00 -0.50
N ALA A 18 -0.03 -3.11 -1.13
CA ALA A 18 1.20 -3.49 -1.83
C ALA A 18 2.28 -4.05 -0.89
N ALA A 19 2.36 -3.54 0.34
CA ALA A 19 3.34 -3.98 1.33
C ALA A 19 3.14 -5.44 1.79
N VAL A 20 1.94 -6.02 1.63
CA VAL A 20 1.63 -7.38 2.11
C VAL A 20 1.73 -8.47 1.04
N LEU A 21 1.82 -8.08 -0.24
CA LEU A 21 1.90 -9.01 -1.37
C LEU A 21 3.02 -10.07 -1.25
N PRO A 22 4.16 -9.82 -0.56
CA PRO A 22 5.16 -10.87 -0.35
C PRO A 22 4.63 -12.09 0.41
N ASN A 23 3.71 -11.90 1.36
CA ASN A 23 3.03 -12.99 2.06
C ASN A 23 1.68 -12.53 2.64
N PRO A 24 0.62 -12.42 1.82
CA PRO A 24 -0.65 -11.82 2.23
C PRO A 24 -1.50 -12.72 3.16
N ARG A 25 -1.09 -13.98 3.35
CA ARG A 25 -1.71 -14.91 4.32
C ARG A 25 -1.25 -14.63 5.74
N GLU A 26 0.01 -14.23 5.90
CA GLU A 26 0.63 -13.90 7.19
C GLU A 26 0.53 -12.40 7.50
N TYR A 27 0.79 -11.56 6.51
CA TYR A 27 0.82 -10.11 6.68
C TYR A 27 -0.55 -9.48 6.52
N ARG A 28 -0.81 -8.50 7.37
CA ARG A 28 -2.01 -7.67 7.36
C ARG A 28 -1.60 -6.23 7.14
N ALA A 29 -2.35 -5.47 6.34
CA ALA A 29 -2.13 -4.03 6.22
C ALA A 29 -3.17 -3.19 6.94
N ASN A 30 -4.17 -3.83 7.54
CA ASN A 30 -4.93 -3.21 8.60
C ASN A 30 -5.44 -4.29 9.59
N PRO A 31 -4.98 -4.31 10.85
CA PRO A 31 -3.89 -3.49 11.41
C PRO A 31 -2.52 -3.91 10.84
N ALA A 32 -1.63 -2.95 10.61
CA ALA A 32 -0.30 -3.19 10.06
C ALA A 32 0.75 -3.41 11.16
N SER A 33 1.56 -4.46 11.04
CA SER A 33 2.73 -4.65 11.91
C SER A 33 3.78 -3.56 11.69
N ASN A 34 4.73 -3.41 12.62
CA ASN A 34 5.81 -2.42 12.50
C ASN A 34 6.61 -2.58 11.19
N PHE A 35 6.84 -3.81 10.75
CA PHE A 35 7.49 -4.10 9.47
C PHE A 35 6.67 -3.58 8.29
N ILE A 36 5.37 -3.87 8.27
CA ILE A 36 4.46 -3.43 7.20
C ILE A 36 4.31 -1.90 7.21
N GLN A 37 4.30 -1.25 8.37
CA GLN A 37 4.30 0.22 8.46
C GLN A 37 5.55 0.84 7.84
N ARG A 38 6.74 0.29 8.12
CA ARG A 38 8.00 0.76 7.50
C ARG A 38 7.98 0.57 5.99
N ARG A 39 7.53 -0.60 5.51
CA ARG A 39 7.45 -0.90 4.08
C ARG A 39 6.42 -0.03 3.36
N LYS A 40 5.25 0.20 3.97
CA LYS A 40 4.23 1.14 3.48
C LYS A 40 4.81 2.53 3.26
N ASN A 41 5.54 3.08 4.24
CA ASN A 41 6.15 4.40 4.12
C ASN A 41 7.20 4.45 3.01
N TRP A 42 7.99 3.39 2.85
CA TRP A 42 8.94 3.27 1.74
C TRP A 42 8.23 3.27 0.38
N ILE A 43 7.14 2.51 0.23
CA ILE A 43 6.34 2.46 -1.01
C ILE A 43 5.76 3.83 -1.35
N VAL A 44 5.18 4.55 -0.36
CA VAL A 44 4.62 5.90 -0.59
C VAL A 44 5.70 6.87 -1.09
N ARG A 45 6.92 6.81 -0.54
CA ARG A 45 8.05 7.61 -1.05
C ARG A 45 8.39 7.25 -2.50
N GLN A 46 8.38 5.96 -2.85
CA GLN A 46 8.60 5.56 -4.25
C GLN A 46 7.49 6.07 -5.17
N MET A 47 6.22 5.99 -4.76
CA MET A 47 5.10 6.55 -5.54
C MET A 47 5.27 8.05 -5.81
N GLN A 48 5.84 8.81 -4.86
CA GLN A 48 6.16 10.22 -5.07
C GLN A 48 7.33 10.42 -6.05
N ASN A 49 8.38 9.60 -5.96
CA ASN A 49 9.53 9.69 -6.86
C ASN A 49 9.18 9.37 -8.32
N TYR A 50 8.34 8.36 -8.55
CA TYR A 50 7.90 7.97 -9.90
C TYR A 50 6.75 8.83 -10.44
N GLY A 51 6.09 9.59 -9.57
CA GLY A 51 4.92 10.38 -9.93
C GLY A 51 3.69 9.51 -10.21
N LYS A 52 2.64 10.14 -10.76
CA LYS A 52 1.38 9.47 -11.09
C LYS A 52 1.55 8.70 -12.41
N PHE A 53 1.37 7.39 -12.37
CA PHE A 53 1.20 6.60 -13.58
C PHE A 53 -0.15 6.92 -14.22
N ILE A 54 -0.14 7.28 -15.50
CA ILE A 54 -1.34 7.54 -16.31
C ILE A 54 -1.39 6.42 -17.36
N LEU A 55 -2.49 5.67 -17.38
CA LEU A 55 -2.81 4.76 -18.48
C LEU A 55 -3.49 5.58 -19.57
N GLU A 56 -2.84 5.72 -20.72
CA GLU A 56 -3.45 6.21 -21.96
C GLU A 56 -4.28 5.11 -22.63
#